data_AF-A0AAD9R7I2-F1
#
_entry.id   AF-A0AAD9R7I2-F1
#
_cell.length_a   1.000
_cell.length_b   1.000
_cell.length_c   1.000
_cell.angle_alpha   90.00
_cell.angle_beta   90.00
_cell.angle_gamma   90.00
#
_symmetry.space_group_name_H-M   'P 1'
#
loop_
_entity.id
_entity.type
_entity.pdbx_description
1 polymer ?
#
loop_
_entity_poly.entity_id
_entity_poly.type
_entity_poly.pdbx_seq_one_letter_code
_entity_poly.pdbx_strand_id
1 'polypeptide(L)'
;FGFEAVFKHCPQTLVVNNICFLQMSDRKAVIKNADMSEDMQQDAVEISTQAMEKFNIEKDIAAYVKKEFDKKYNPTWHCIVGRNFGSYVTHETKHFIYFYLGQVAVLLFKSEVSVAKICRSCGKLFLDRMTDRKAVIKNADMTEDMQQDAVECATQAMEKFNIEKDIAAYIKKEFDKKYNPTWHCIVGRNFGSYVTHETKHFIYFYLGQVAVLLFKSG
;
A
#
# COMPACT_ATOMS: atom_id res chain seq x y z
N PHE A 1 10.07 54.52 -18.30
CA PHE A 1 9.38 53.93 -17.13
C PHE A 1 7.97 53.60 -17.56
N GLY A 2 7.71 52.32 -17.83
CA GLY A 2 6.43 51.85 -18.34
C GLY A 2 6.65 50.54 -19.08
N PHE A 3 6.36 49.42 -18.42
CA PHE A 3 6.23 48.14 -19.10
C PHE A 3 4.86 47.58 -18.73
N GLU A 4 3.99 47.58 -19.73
CA GLU A 4 2.72 46.87 -19.74
C GLU A 4 2.98 45.37 -19.69
N ALA A 5 2.34 44.69 -18.75
CA ALA A 5 2.27 43.23 -18.72
C ALA A 5 1.31 42.76 -19.82
N VAL A 6 1.85 42.11 -20.84
CA VAL A 6 1.05 41.45 -21.88
C VAL A 6 0.58 40.10 -21.34
N PHE A 7 -0.71 39.97 -21.05
CA PHE A 7 -1.36 38.69 -20.79
C PHE A 7 -1.38 37.88 -22.10
N LYS A 8 -0.55 36.83 -22.19
CA LYS A 8 -0.75 35.74 -23.16
C LYS A 8 -1.23 34.50 -22.43
N HIS A 9 -2.26 33.90 -23.00
CA HIS A 9 -3.02 32.75 -22.52
C HIS A 9 -2.14 31.57 -22.10
N CYS A 10 -1.96 31.38 -20.79
CA CYS A 10 -1.86 30.08 -20.12
C CYS A 10 -1.96 30.32 -18.61
N PRO A 11 -3.01 29.86 -17.90
CA PRO A 11 -3.22 30.24 -16.51
C PRO A 11 -2.44 29.28 -15.58
N GLN A 12 -1.11 29.21 -15.64
CA GLN A 12 -0.35 28.31 -14.76
C GLN A 12 1.19 28.46 -14.77
N THR A 13 1.75 29.67 -14.91
CA THR A 13 3.22 29.83 -14.81
C THR A 13 3.60 31.09 -14.05
N LEU A 14 4.25 30.90 -12.90
CA LEU A 14 4.93 31.95 -12.15
C LEU A 14 6.40 31.93 -12.57
N VAL A 15 6.86 33.02 -13.19
CA VAL A 15 8.26 33.20 -13.58
C VAL A 15 8.92 34.10 -12.55
N VAL A 16 9.90 33.58 -11.82
CA VAL A 16 10.80 34.36 -10.97
C VAL A 16 12.23 34.09 -11.45
N ASN A 17 12.98 35.15 -11.78
CA ASN A 17 14.37 35.10 -12.26
C ASN A 17 14.63 34.16 -13.46
N ASN A 18 13.74 34.15 -14.47
CA ASN A 18 13.87 33.33 -15.69
C ASN A 18 13.93 31.81 -15.48
N ILE A 19 13.52 31.31 -14.31
CA ILE A 19 13.36 29.89 -14.03
C ILE A 19 11.86 29.57 -14.06
N CYS A 20 11.49 28.57 -14.86
CA CYS A 20 10.11 28.11 -14.98
C CYS A 20 9.77 27.26 -13.75
N PHE A 21 9.09 27.83 -12.77
CA PHE A 21 8.49 27.06 -11.68
C PHE A 21 7.14 26.53 -12.18
N LEU A 22 7.07 25.22 -12.46
CA LEU A 22 5.79 24.53 -12.55
C LEU A 22 5.15 24.63 -11.17
N GLN A 23 4.03 25.36 -11.07
CA GLN A 23 3.24 25.43 -9.86
C GLN A 23 2.60 24.06 -9.65
N MET A 24 3.32 23.18 -8.95
CA MET A 24 2.78 21.91 -8.47
C MET A 24 1.63 22.25 -7.53
N SER A 25 0.42 21.75 -7.82
CA SER A 25 -0.74 21.92 -6.95
C SER A 25 -0.35 21.53 -5.51
N ASP A 26 -0.60 22.42 -4.54
CA ASP A 26 -0.26 22.30 -3.11
C ASP A 26 -0.90 21.06 -2.42
N ARG A 27 -0.52 19.85 -2.84
CA ARG A 27 -0.76 18.63 -2.05
C ARG A 27 0.34 18.56 -1.01
N LYS A 28 0.16 19.31 0.07
CA LYS A 28 1.11 19.33 1.19
C LYS A 28 1.34 17.89 1.68
N ALA A 29 2.58 17.42 1.54
CA ALA A 29 3.00 16.15 2.11
C ALA A 29 3.10 16.26 3.63
N VAL A 30 2.53 15.29 4.34
CA VAL A 30 2.62 15.19 5.80
C VAL A 30 3.23 13.84 6.15
N ILE A 31 4.51 13.86 6.49
CA ILE A 31 5.24 12.67 6.93
C ILE A 31 4.77 12.31 8.34
N LYS A 32 4.33 11.06 8.53
CA LYS A 32 3.88 10.55 9.83
C LYS A 32 4.98 9.78 10.53
N ASN A 33 5.69 8.95 9.78
CA ASN A 33 6.82 8.20 10.27
C ASN A 33 7.77 7.92 9.10
N ALA A 34 9.06 8.06 9.31
CA ALA A 34 10.08 7.76 8.31
C ALA A 34 11.33 7.24 9.01
N ASP A 35 11.83 6.11 8.53
CA ASP A 35 13.15 5.56 8.81
C ASP A 35 13.86 5.39 7.47
N MET A 36 14.41 6.49 6.94
CA MET A 36 15.22 6.59 5.72
C MET A 36 15.85 8.00 5.62
N SER A 37 16.81 8.23 4.71
CA SER A 37 17.47 9.55 4.53
C SER A 37 16.52 10.62 3.99
N GLU A 38 16.76 11.89 4.33
CA GLU A 38 15.93 13.03 3.88
C GLU A 38 15.81 13.09 2.35
N ASP A 39 16.90 12.86 1.62
CA ASP A 39 16.88 12.78 0.15
C ASP A 39 15.91 11.69 -0.36
N MET A 40 15.90 10.53 0.29
CA MET A 40 15.02 9.43 -0.08
C MET A 40 13.56 9.72 0.28
N GLN A 41 13.32 10.44 1.39
CA GLN A 41 11.98 10.89 1.76
C GLN A 41 11.43 11.88 0.72
N GLN A 42 12.27 12.82 0.28
CA GLN A 42 11.90 13.79 -0.75
C GLN A 42 11.61 13.09 -2.09
N ASP A 43 12.45 12.14 -2.49
CA ASP A 43 12.22 11.32 -3.67
C ASP A 43 10.90 10.51 -3.57
N ALA A 44 10.55 10.01 -2.39
CA ALA A 44 9.29 9.30 -2.16
C ALA A 44 8.07 10.20 -2.39
N VAL A 45 8.14 11.44 -1.89
CA VAL A 45 7.10 12.45 -2.04
C VAL A 45 6.96 12.87 -3.51
N GLU A 46 8.08 13.10 -4.21
CA GLU A 46 8.09 13.52 -5.61
C GLU A 46 7.55 12.43 -6.54
N ILE A 47 8.05 11.20 -6.42
CA ILE A 47 7.59 10.06 -7.24
C ILE A 47 6.10 9.80 -6.99
N SER A 48 5.64 9.87 -5.73
CA SER A 48 4.23 9.69 -5.40
C SER A 48 3.35 10.81 -5.94
N THR A 49 3.84 12.06 -5.96
CA THR A 49 3.13 13.19 -6.55
C THR A 49 2.98 13.01 -8.06
N GLN A 50 4.06 12.63 -8.75
CA GLN A 50 4.01 12.31 -10.19
C GLN A 50 3.08 11.13 -10.50
N ALA A 51 3.06 10.12 -9.63
CA ALA A 51 2.17 8.97 -9.77
C ALA A 51 0.69 9.38 -9.67
N MET A 52 0.38 10.28 -8.73
CA MET A 52 -0.98 10.80 -8.52
C MET A 52 -1.46 11.75 -9.62
N GLU A 53 -0.56 12.34 -10.39
CA GLU A 53 -0.90 13.13 -11.59
C GLU A 53 -1.18 12.24 -12.80
N LYS A 54 -0.48 11.11 -12.91
CA LYS A 54 -0.59 10.18 -14.04
C LYS A 54 -1.72 9.15 -13.89
N PHE A 55 -1.99 8.71 -12.67
CA PHE A 55 -2.92 7.62 -12.39
C PHE A 55 -3.97 8.05 -11.38
N ASN A 56 -5.22 7.63 -11.63
CA ASN A 56 -6.35 7.85 -10.73
C ASN A 56 -6.68 6.63 -9.87
N ILE A 57 -6.11 5.47 -10.19
CA ILE A 57 -6.38 4.19 -9.51
C ILE A 57 -5.26 3.94 -8.49
N GLU A 58 -5.60 3.78 -7.20
CA GLU A 58 -4.63 3.60 -6.11
C GLU A 58 -3.68 2.42 -6.35
N LYS A 59 -4.19 1.34 -6.97
CA LYS A 59 -3.38 0.18 -7.34
C LYS A 59 -2.27 0.53 -8.33
N ASP A 60 -2.57 1.38 -9.30
CA ASP A 60 -1.61 1.75 -10.35
C ASP A 60 -0.61 2.78 -9.83
N ILE A 61 -1.05 3.67 -8.93
CA ILE A 61 -0.17 4.56 -8.17
C ILE A 61 0.83 3.73 -7.36
N ALA A 62 0.35 2.75 -6.58
CA ALA A 62 1.22 1.88 -5.78
C ALA A 62 2.22 1.10 -6.65
N ALA A 63 1.77 0.59 -7.80
CA ALA A 63 2.63 -0.10 -8.76
C ALA A 63 3.70 0.81 -9.36
N TYR A 64 3.35 2.05 -9.71
CA TYR A 64 4.29 3.04 -10.26
C TYR A 64 5.35 3.42 -9.23
N VAL A 65 4.93 3.81 -8.01
CA VAL A 65 5.86 4.20 -6.93
C VAL A 65 6.82 3.06 -6.62
N LYS A 66 6.30 1.83 -6.46
CA LYS A 66 7.15 0.65 -6.24
C LYS A 66 8.15 0.45 -7.37
N LYS A 67 7.72 0.52 -8.63
CA LYS A 67 8.59 0.27 -9.79
C LYS A 67 9.72 1.29 -9.90
N GLU A 68 9.44 2.57 -9.66
CA GLU A 68 10.46 3.61 -9.65
C GLU A 68 11.43 3.45 -8.47
N PHE A 69 10.94 3.07 -7.29
CA PHE A 69 11.78 2.79 -6.13
C PHE A 69 12.66 1.55 -6.29
N ASP A 70 12.11 0.45 -6.81
CA ASP A 70 12.87 -0.76 -7.13
C ASP A 70 14.02 -0.46 -8.12
N LYS A 71 13.78 0.45 -9.08
CA LYS A 71 14.77 0.86 -10.08
C LYS A 71 15.86 1.76 -9.47
N LYS A 72 15.50 2.64 -8.52
CA LYS A 72 16.40 3.63 -7.96
C LYS A 72 17.19 3.13 -6.74
N TYR A 73 16.59 2.30 -5.88
CA TYR A 73 17.13 1.90 -4.58
C TYR A 73 17.23 0.39 -4.38
N ASN A 74 17.24 -0.37 -5.47
CA ASN A 74 17.22 -1.83 -5.52
C ASN A 74 15.90 -2.44 -4.98
N PRO A 75 15.47 -3.57 -5.56
CA PRO A 75 14.30 -4.30 -5.10
C PRO A 75 14.54 -5.05 -3.76
N THR A 76 13.52 -5.50 -3.03
CA THR A 76 12.08 -5.39 -3.33
C THR A 76 11.36 -4.42 -2.39
N TRP A 77 10.83 -3.33 -2.94
CA TRP A 77 9.97 -2.40 -2.22
C TRP A 77 8.51 -2.87 -2.24
N HIS A 78 7.74 -2.48 -1.24
CA HIS A 78 6.31 -2.74 -1.11
C HIS A 78 5.61 -1.41 -0.93
N CYS A 79 4.58 -1.16 -1.75
CA CYS A 79 3.85 0.09 -1.71
C CYS A 79 2.34 -0.16 -1.49
N ILE A 80 1.77 0.58 -0.55
CA ILE A 80 0.35 0.60 -0.23
C ILE A 80 -0.12 2.05 -0.30
N VAL A 81 -1.19 2.26 -1.06
CA VAL A 81 -1.79 3.58 -1.27
C VAL A 81 -3.28 3.48 -0.96
N GLY A 82 -3.79 4.35 -0.09
CA GLY A 82 -5.21 4.31 0.27
C GLY A 82 -5.63 5.46 1.16
N ARG A 83 -6.93 5.75 1.22
CA ARG A 83 -7.47 6.83 2.05
C ARG A 83 -7.67 6.40 3.50
N ASN A 84 -8.10 5.16 3.71
CA ASN A 84 -8.39 4.59 5.02
C ASN A 84 -7.91 3.14 5.10
N PHE A 85 -6.75 2.93 5.73
CA PHE A 85 -6.22 1.60 6.00
C PHE A 85 -5.40 1.58 7.30
N GLY A 86 -5.40 0.43 7.97
CA GLY A 86 -4.46 0.06 9.01
C GLY A 86 -3.49 -1.00 8.49
N SER A 87 -2.22 -0.86 8.84
CA SER A 87 -1.17 -1.79 8.40
C SER A 87 -0.29 -2.17 9.58
N TYR A 88 0.08 -3.45 9.66
CA TYR A 88 1.12 -3.92 10.55
C TYR A 88 2.15 -4.68 9.71
N VAL A 89 3.32 -4.06 9.51
CA VAL A 89 4.37 -4.55 8.60
C VAL A 89 5.71 -4.61 9.33
N THR A 90 6.44 -5.71 9.11
CA THR A 90 7.85 -5.84 9.46
C THR A 90 8.67 -5.22 8.32
N HIS A 91 9.75 -4.49 8.59
CA HIS A 91 10.54 -3.82 7.55
C HIS A 91 12.03 -3.84 7.88
N GLU A 92 12.86 -3.73 6.86
CA GLU A 92 14.29 -3.48 6.99
C GLU A 92 14.52 -2.08 7.59
N THR A 93 15.56 -1.95 8.43
CA THR A 93 15.99 -0.64 8.95
C THR A 93 16.38 0.29 7.81
N LYS A 94 16.09 1.59 7.95
CA LYS A 94 16.40 2.66 6.98
C LYS A 94 15.65 2.61 5.64
N HIS A 95 14.63 1.76 5.50
CA HIS A 95 13.85 1.62 4.27
C HIS A 95 12.34 1.61 4.56
N PHE A 96 11.87 2.56 5.35
CA PHE A 96 10.45 2.69 5.71
C PHE A 96 9.98 4.14 5.69
N ILE A 97 8.86 4.43 5.06
CA ILE A 97 8.21 5.73 5.10
C ILE A 97 6.69 5.59 5.04
N TYR A 98 6.03 6.37 5.87
CA TYR A 98 4.59 6.51 5.93
C TYR A 98 4.22 7.99 5.98
N PHE A 99 3.51 8.44 4.95
CA PHE A 99 3.16 9.85 4.78
C PHE A 99 1.80 10.00 4.09
N TYR A 100 1.25 11.21 4.18
CA TYR A 100 0.00 11.59 3.54
C TYR A 100 0.27 12.62 2.45
N LEU A 101 -0.33 12.43 1.28
CA LEU A 101 -0.44 13.43 0.22
C LEU A 101 -1.90 13.86 0.12
N GLY A 102 -2.24 14.99 0.72
CA GLY A 102 -3.62 15.42 0.88
C GLY A 102 -4.43 14.43 1.71
N GLN A 103 -5.40 13.74 1.09
CA GLN A 103 -6.28 12.77 1.75
C GLN A 103 -5.87 11.30 1.51
N VAL A 104 -4.80 11.06 0.77
CA VAL A 104 -4.32 9.71 0.45
C VAL A 104 -3.06 9.43 1.24
N ALA A 105 -3.05 8.32 1.98
CA ALA A 105 -1.87 7.82 2.65
C ALA A 105 -1.05 6.92 1.71
N VAL A 106 0.27 7.09 1.76
CA VAL A 106 1.26 6.29 1.05
C VAL A 106 2.15 5.64 2.10
N LEU A 107 2.18 4.32 2.09
CA LEU A 107 3.07 3.50 2.90
C LEU A 107 4.03 2.79 1.94
N LEU A 108 5.32 3.02 2.14
CA LEU A 108 6.37 2.44 1.34
C LEU A 108 7.41 1.84 2.29
N PHE A 109 7.69 0.55 2.13
CA PHE A 109 8.68 -0.12 2.96
C PHE A 109 9.40 -1.22 2.17
N LYS A 110 10.61 -1.54 2.60
CA LYS A 110 11.37 -2.68 2.13
C LYS A 110 11.31 -3.78 3.19
N SER A 111 11.07 -5.01 2.77
CA SER A 111 11.26 -6.19 3.59
C SER A 111 12.32 -7.06 2.94
N GLU A 112 13.14 -7.73 3.75
CA GLU A 112 14.05 -8.73 3.23
C GLU A 112 13.20 -9.77 2.49
N VAL A 113 13.48 -10.00 1.20
CA VAL A 113 13.41 -11.30 0.51
C VAL A 113 13.67 -11.23 -0.99
N SER A 114 14.42 -12.25 -1.42
CA SER A 114 14.66 -12.70 -2.78
C SER A 114 13.40 -12.99 -3.59
N VAL A 115 13.38 -12.36 -4.76
CA VAL A 115 12.36 -12.35 -5.81
C VAL A 115 11.81 -13.74 -6.17
N ALA A 116 10.48 -13.93 -6.07
CA ALA A 116 9.78 -15.05 -6.72
C ALA A 116 8.62 -14.56 -7.61
N LYS A 117 8.50 -15.20 -8.77
CA LYS A 117 7.70 -14.80 -9.95
C LYS A 117 6.21 -15.08 -9.77
N ILE A 118 5.40 -14.22 -10.40
CA ILE A 118 3.94 -14.32 -10.56
C ILE A 118 3.55 -15.65 -11.22
N CYS A 119 2.72 -16.46 -10.56
CA CYS A 119 1.94 -17.51 -11.21
C CYS A 119 0.50 -17.02 -11.42
N ARG A 120 0.07 -16.93 -12.69
CA ARG A 120 -1.32 -16.65 -13.09
C ARG A 120 -1.98 -17.95 -13.54
N SER A 121 -2.66 -18.66 -12.63
CA SER A 121 -3.85 -19.46 -12.98
C SER A 121 -4.55 -19.99 -11.75
N CYS A 122 -5.83 -19.63 -11.59
CA CYS A 122 -6.94 -20.53 -11.27
C CYS A 122 -8.10 -19.68 -10.75
N GLY A 123 -9.10 -19.47 -11.62
CA GLY A 123 -10.40 -19.02 -11.17
C GLY A 123 -11.29 -20.23 -10.89
N LYS A 124 -11.90 -20.30 -9.71
CA LYS A 124 -13.29 -20.73 -9.51
C LYS A 124 -13.76 -20.51 -8.06
N LEU A 125 -15.04 -20.16 -7.96
CA LEU A 125 -15.88 -20.00 -6.77
C LEU A 125 -16.43 -21.37 -6.30
N PHE A 126 -16.64 -21.58 -4.98
CA PHE A 126 -17.98 -21.80 -4.37
C PHE A 126 -17.95 -21.88 -2.81
N LEU A 127 -19.13 -21.66 -2.20
CA LEU A 127 -19.51 -21.46 -0.77
C LEU A 127 -19.72 -22.79 0.01
N ASP A 128 -19.80 -22.89 1.36
CA ASP A 128 -20.75 -22.21 2.28
C ASP A 128 -20.54 -22.55 3.80
N ARG A 129 -20.61 -21.56 4.72
CA ARG A 129 -21.56 -21.44 5.89
C ARG A 129 -21.16 -20.42 6.98
N MET A 130 -22.08 -19.47 7.20
CA MET A 130 -22.49 -18.68 8.39
C MET A 130 -21.46 -18.06 9.36
N THR A 131 -21.08 -16.81 9.07
CA THR A 131 -21.45 -15.61 9.86
C THR A 131 -21.84 -14.51 8.87
N ASP A 132 -22.63 -13.51 9.26
CA ASP A 132 -23.32 -12.54 8.38
C ASP A 132 -22.40 -11.54 7.62
N ARG A 133 -21.13 -11.90 7.45
CA ARG A 133 -20.12 -11.19 6.65
C ARG A 133 -19.45 -12.20 5.73
N LYS A 134 -20.12 -12.55 4.63
CA LYS A 134 -19.60 -13.47 3.62
C LYS A 134 -18.21 -13.01 3.15
N ALA A 135 -17.20 -13.84 3.41
CA ALA A 135 -15.87 -13.60 2.90
C ALA A 135 -15.86 -13.80 1.37
N VAL A 136 -15.33 -12.82 0.64
CA VAL A 136 -15.17 -12.87 -0.81
C VAL A 136 -13.68 -12.89 -1.12
N ILE A 137 -13.15 -14.07 -1.38
CA ILE A 137 -11.76 -14.26 -1.77
C ILE A 137 -11.57 -13.70 -3.18
N LYS A 138 -10.62 -12.78 -3.33
CA LYS A 138 -10.28 -12.15 -4.62
C LYS A 138 -9.09 -12.83 -5.26
N ASN A 139 -8.08 -13.15 -4.46
CA ASN A 139 -6.91 -13.89 -4.89
C ASN A 139 -6.31 -14.62 -3.68
N ALA A 140 -5.86 -15.86 -3.88
CA ALA A 140 -5.21 -16.64 -2.85
C ALA A 140 -4.15 -17.54 -3.51
N ASP A 141 -2.96 -17.53 -2.94
CA ASP A 141 -1.89 -18.49 -3.16
C ASP A 141 -1.52 -19.07 -1.79
N MET A 142 -2.33 -20.02 -1.31
CA MET A 142 -2.15 -20.81 -0.08
C MET A 142 -3.17 -21.97 -0.06
N THR A 143 -3.00 -22.95 0.83
CA THR A 143 -3.92 -24.10 0.94
C THR A 143 -5.31 -23.70 1.44
N GLU A 144 -6.36 -24.45 1.09
CA GLU A 144 -7.74 -24.14 1.49
C GLU A 144 -7.91 -24.07 3.01
N ASP A 145 -7.26 -24.97 3.77
CA ASP A 145 -7.26 -24.94 5.23
C ASP A 145 -6.70 -23.60 5.77
N MET A 146 -5.60 -23.10 5.19
CA MET A 146 -5.02 -21.82 5.57
C MET A 146 -5.91 -20.64 5.18
N GLN A 147 -6.63 -20.73 4.06
CA GLN A 147 -7.58 -19.69 3.66
C GLN A 147 -8.73 -19.61 4.66
N GLN A 148 -9.25 -20.76 5.09
CA GLN A 148 -10.31 -20.84 6.09
C GLN A 148 -9.84 -20.27 7.43
N ASP A 149 -8.65 -20.65 7.88
CA ASP A 149 -8.02 -20.09 9.08
C ASP A 149 -7.84 -18.57 9.00
N ALA A 150 -7.51 -18.03 7.82
CA ALA A 150 -7.38 -16.58 7.61
C ALA A 150 -8.72 -15.86 7.74
N VAL A 151 -9.78 -16.42 7.16
CA VAL A 151 -11.14 -15.88 7.23
C VAL A 151 -11.68 -15.94 8.66
N GLU A 152 -11.48 -17.05 9.37
CA GLU A 152 -11.90 -17.21 10.75
C GLU A 152 -11.16 -16.25 11.68
N CYS A 153 -9.84 -16.15 11.54
CA CYS A 153 -9.03 -15.22 12.32
C CYS A 153 -9.46 -13.77 12.07
N ALA A 154 -9.73 -13.38 10.82
CA ALA A 154 -10.22 -12.05 10.51
C ALA A 154 -11.63 -11.79 11.07
N THR A 155 -12.51 -12.78 11.04
CA THR A 155 -13.86 -12.68 11.63
C THR A 155 -13.77 -12.41 13.12
N GLN A 156 -12.97 -13.20 13.85
CA GLN A 156 -12.74 -13.00 15.28
C GLN A 156 -12.10 -11.64 15.60
N ALA A 157 -11.13 -11.21 14.77
CA ALA A 157 -10.48 -9.91 14.94
C ALA A 157 -11.49 -8.75 14.80
N MET A 158 -12.39 -8.83 13.82
CA MET A 158 -13.43 -7.82 13.59
C MET A 158 -14.57 -7.84 14.61
N GLU A 159 -14.67 -8.86 15.45
CA GLU A 159 -15.61 -8.88 16.59
C GLU A 159 -14.98 -8.27 17.84
N LYS A 160 -13.66 -8.43 18.01
CA LYS A 160 -12.91 -7.96 19.18
C LYS A 160 -12.43 -6.51 19.06
N PHE A 161 -12.11 -6.06 17.84
CA PHE A 161 -11.50 -4.77 17.58
C PHE A 161 -12.28 -3.97 16.55
N ASN A 162 -12.36 -2.66 16.76
CA ASN A 162 -13.00 -1.72 15.84
C ASN A 162 -12.00 -0.88 15.04
N ILE A 163 -10.71 -0.92 15.42
CA ILE A 163 -9.64 -0.14 14.80
C ILE A 163 -8.91 -1.04 13.80
N GLU A 164 -8.84 -0.64 12.51
CA GLU A 164 -8.23 -1.45 11.45
C GLU A 164 -6.77 -1.84 11.75
N LYS A 165 -6.02 -0.95 12.41
CA LYS A 165 -4.65 -1.22 12.86
C LYS A 165 -4.57 -2.38 13.85
N ASP A 166 -5.51 -2.45 14.80
CA ASP A 166 -5.52 -3.49 15.83
C ASP A 166 -5.99 -4.83 15.26
N ILE A 167 -6.95 -4.79 14.32
CA ILE A 167 -7.38 -5.95 13.54
C ILE A 167 -6.18 -6.52 12.77
N ALA A 168 -5.43 -5.69 12.06
CA ALA A 168 -4.24 -6.11 11.32
C ALA A 168 -3.16 -6.70 12.24
N ALA A 169 -2.94 -6.08 13.41
CA ALA A 169 -1.98 -6.57 14.40
C ALA A 169 -2.39 -7.94 14.97
N TYR A 170 -3.67 -8.14 15.27
CA TYR A 170 -4.19 -9.40 15.78
C TYR A 170 -4.03 -10.53 14.76
N ILE A 171 -4.44 -10.32 13.50
CA ILE A 171 -4.34 -11.33 12.45
C ILE A 171 -2.88 -11.72 12.23
N LYS A 172 -1.98 -10.74 12.10
CA LYS A 172 -0.55 -10.98 11.95
C LYS A 172 -0.01 -11.81 13.12
N LYS A 173 -0.35 -11.46 14.37
CA LYS A 173 0.16 -12.14 15.57
C LYS A 173 -0.29 -13.60 15.64
N GLU A 174 -1.54 -13.89 15.31
CA GLU A 174 -2.06 -15.26 15.29
C GLU A 174 -1.41 -16.08 14.16
N PHE A 175 -1.22 -15.48 12.97
CA PHE A 175 -0.54 -16.16 11.86
C PHE A 175 0.95 -16.39 12.10
N ASP A 176 1.67 -15.42 12.67
CA ASP A 176 3.08 -15.59 13.07
C ASP A 176 3.24 -16.74 14.08
N LYS A 177 2.27 -16.89 14.99
CA LYS A 177 2.25 -17.97 15.99
C LYS A 177 1.95 -19.34 15.38
N LYS A 178 1.05 -19.40 14.39
CA LYS A 178 0.57 -20.66 13.79
C LYS A 178 1.44 -21.15 12.63
N TYR A 179 1.98 -20.25 11.81
CA TYR A 179 2.67 -20.55 10.54
C TYR A 179 4.08 -19.98 10.45
N ASN A 180 4.72 -19.77 11.61
CA ASN A 180 6.01 -19.12 11.78
C ASN A 180 6.00 -17.62 11.44
N PRO A 181 6.91 -16.82 12.03
CA PRO A 181 6.95 -15.36 11.87
C PRO A 181 7.15 -14.88 10.42
N THR A 182 7.10 -13.55 10.25
CA THR A 182 7.25 -12.76 9.01
C THR A 182 5.98 -12.59 8.16
N TRP A 183 4.81 -12.70 8.79
CA TRP A 183 3.55 -12.28 8.17
C TRP A 183 3.37 -10.77 8.19
N HIS A 184 2.68 -10.26 7.19
CA HIS A 184 2.32 -8.86 7.03
C HIS A 184 0.81 -8.80 6.78
N CYS A 185 0.12 -7.92 7.50
CA CYS A 185 -1.32 -7.78 7.38
C CYS A 185 -1.71 -6.31 7.13
N ILE A 186 -2.56 -6.11 6.13
CA ILE A 186 -3.15 -4.83 5.77
C ILE A 186 -4.67 -4.99 5.79
N VAL A 187 -5.34 -4.11 6.50
CA VAL A 187 -6.80 -4.10 6.65
C VAL A 187 -7.31 -2.71 6.31
N GLY A 188 -8.28 -2.61 5.42
CA GLY A 188 -8.83 -1.31 5.04
C GLY A 188 -10.00 -1.40 4.07
N ARG A 189 -10.77 -0.31 3.97
CA ARG A 189 -11.96 -0.27 3.09
C ARG A 189 -11.59 0.04 1.64
N ASN A 190 -10.62 0.93 1.44
CA ASN A 190 -10.19 1.39 0.11
C ASN A 190 -8.67 1.55 0.07
N PHE A 191 -7.99 0.54 -0.47
CA PHE A 191 -6.55 0.59 -0.71
C PHE A 191 -6.16 -0.17 -1.98
N GLY A 192 -5.12 0.32 -2.64
CA GLY A 192 -4.35 -0.40 -3.64
C GLY A 192 -3.01 -0.84 -3.06
N SER A 193 -2.60 -2.06 -3.36
CA SER A 193 -1.35 -2.62 -2.87
C SER A 193 -0.60 -3.30 -4.00
N TYR A 194 0.72 -3.10 -4.05
CA TYR A 194 1.62 -3.91 -4.85
C TYR A 194 2.70 -4.48 -3.94
N VAL A 195 2.59 -5.78 -3.65
CA VAL A 195 3.45 -6.47 -2.68
C VAL A 195 4.09 -7.69 -3.32
N THR A 196 5.38 -7.89 -3.03
CA THR A 196 6.07 -9.17 -3.27
C THR A 196 5.74 -10.11 -2.11
N HIS A 197 5.65 -11.41 -2.34
CA HIS A 197 5.35 -12.37 -1.28
C HIS A 197 6.00 -13.72 -1.61
N GLU A 198 6.22 -14.53 -0.59
CA GLU A 198 6.58 -15.94 -0.77
C GLU A 198 5.42 -16.71 -1.41
N THR A 199 5.77 -17.67 -2.27
CA THR A 199 4.79 -18.59 -2.87
C THR A 199 4.05 -19.36 -1.78
N LYS A 200 2.76 -19.63 -1.98
CA LYS A 200 1.87 -20.35 -1.06
C LYS A 200 1.56 -19.63 0.27
N HIS A 201 1.93 -18.36 0.42
CA HIS A 201 1.67 -17.58 1.62
C HIS A 201 1.05 -16.21 1.31
N PHE A 202 0.01 -16.18 0.48
CA PHE A 202 -0.68 -14.95 0.09
C PHE A 202 -2.19 -15.12 0.02
N ILE A 203 -2.95 -14.19 0.59
CA ILE A 203 -4.40 -14.12 0.46
C ILE A 203 -4.88 -12.67 0.47
N TYR A 204 -5.82 -12.39 -0.43
CA TYR A 204 -6.53 -11.13 -0.52
C TYR A 204 -8.04 -11.40 -0.62
N PHE A 205 -8.79 -10.96 0.38
CA PHE A 205 -10.22 -11.18 0.46
C PHE A 205 -10.95 -10.00 1.09
N TYR A 206 -12.27 -9.95 0.89
CA TYR A 206 -13.16 -8.98 1.51
C TYR A 206 -14.00 -9.67 2.56
N LEU A 207 -14.15 -9.06 3.73
CA LEU A 207 -15.10 -9.48 4.76
C LEU A 207 -16.09 -8.34 4.95
N GLY A 208 -17.26 -8.45 4.31
CA GLY A 208 -18.19 -7.33 4.16
C GLY A 208 -17.58 -6.20 3.32
N GLN A 209 -17.45 -5.01 3.91
CA GLN A 209 -16.88 -3.81 3.25
C GLN A 209 -15.38 -3.62 3.52
N VAL A 210 -14.77 -4.49 4.33
CA VAL A 210 -13.36 -4.37 4.72
C VAL A 210 -12.54 -5.38 3.92
N ALA A 211 -11.52 -4.90 3.22
CA ALA A 211 -10.54 -5.75 2.56
C ALA A 211 -9.42 -6.14 3.54
N VAL A 212 -9.02 -7.40 3.49
CA VAL A 212 -7.91 -7.98 4.25
C VAL A 212 -6.91 -8.53 3.25
N LEU A 213 -5.69 -8.04 3.33
CA LEU A 213 -4.52 -8.52 2.60
C LEU A 213 -3.54 -9.10 3.61
N LEU A 214 -3.24 -10.38 3.49
CA LEU A 214 -2.33 -11.11 4.36
C LEU A 214 -1.31 -11.83 3.49
N PHE A 215 -0.03 -11.58 3.74
CA PHE A 215 1.05 -12.22 3.00
C PHE A 215 2.28 -12.41 3.86
N LYS A 216 3.13 -13.36 3.48
CA LYS A 216 4.43 -13.60 4.11
C LYS A 216 5.56 -13.12 3.22
N SER A 217 6.57 -12.52 3.83
CA SER A 217 7.85 -12.18 3.19
C SER A 217 8.97 -12.33 4.22
N GLY A 218 9.78 -13.39 4.09
CA GLY A 218 11.02 -13.66 4.83
C GLY A 218 11.95 -14.68 4.15
#